data_AF-A0AAV4FXR5-F1
#
_entry.id   AF-A0AAV4FXR5-F1
#
_cell.length_a   1.000
_cell.length_b   1.000
_cell.length_c   1.000
_cell.angle_alpha   90.00
_cell.angle_beta   90.00
_cell.angle_gamma   90.00
#
_symmetry.space_group_name_H-M   'P 1'
#
loop_
_entity.id
_entity.type
_entity.pdbx_description
1 polymer ?
#
loop_
_entity_poly.entity_id
_entity_poly.type
_entity_poly.pdbx_seq_one_letter_code
_entity_poly.pdbx_strand_id
1 'polypeptide(L)'
;MSLDLGQLSLAKYPEDERRDIAGQAFTFMFARNPFHRMFSAYCDKLFMLAPQTGFIVKHIRKSMRREQLQRQGAGENFIYMGPEYNITFAQALVHAIQSRDPHFLQISKQCNPCDINFNVLGRMESLDIDSRYILTKLNRSHIMENTMECDEFRESRDQGIIEELVQRVFSVLKRKKEEMSKFKALVRTWKVFHIRGLVRDDISFPLSVAEAENASVSRITELGVAAMHRSGTPAERLAQRDKYYKQAFRSVSLADILRFSRSVTSDCRLFGYDCYPAEIYHGRQEGDEEDNIFSNDKYIYDGLI
;
A
#
# COMPACT_ATOMS: atom_id res chain seq x y z
N MET A 1 -3.61 -27.44 -15.04
CA MET A 1 -5.08 -27.37 -14.88
C MET A 1 -5.42 -25.92 -14.52
N SER A 2 -6.00 -25.16 -15.45
CA SER A 2 -6.41 -23.77 -15.22
C SER A 2 -7.65 -23.76 -14.34
N LEU A 3 -7.48 -23.60 -13.03
CA LEU A 3 -8.60 -23.30 -12.14
C LEU A 3 -9.02 -21.86 -12.43
N ASP A 4 -10.13 -21.68 -13.17
CA ASP A 4 -10.81 -20.40 -13.24
C ASP A 4 -11.41 -20.11 -11.85
N LEU A 5 -10.66 -19.36 -11.05
CA LEU A 5 -11.09 -18.93 -9.71
C LEU A 5 -12.42 -18.16 -9.75
N GLY A 6 -12.82 -17.62 -10.90
CA GLY A 6 -14.14 -17.04 -11.11
C GLY A 6 -15.28 -18.05 -10.94
N GLN A 7 -15.05 -19.35 -11.16
CA GLN A 7 -16.05 -20.41 -10.91
C GLN A 7 -16.24 -20.75 -9.42
N LEU A 8 -15.31 -20.35 -8.56
CA LEU A 8 -15.39 -20.58 -7.11
C LEU A 8 -16.00 -19.39 -6.34
N SER A 9 -16.51 -18.38 -7.05
CA SER A 9 -17.09 -17.20 -6.40
C SER A 9 -18.48 -17.49 -5.82
N LEU A 10 -18.61 -17.36 -4.50
CA LEU A 10 -19.88 -17.37 -3.77
C LEU A 10 -20.90 -16.37 -4.33
N ALA A 11 -20.45 -15.31 -5.00
CA ALA A 11 -21.34 -14.31 -5.62
C ALA A 11 -22.21 -14.87 -6.76
N LYS A 12 -21.87 -16.05 -7.29
CA LYS A 12 -22.66 -16.75 -8.32
C LYS A 12 -23.92 -17.44 -7.78
N TYR A 13 -23.99 -17.65 -6.48
CA TYR A 13 -25.13 -18.31 -5.82
C TYR A 13 -26.14 -17.28 -5.29
N PRO A 14 -27.44 -17.63 -5.20
CA PRO A 14 -28.46 -16.81 -4.53
C PRO A 14 -28.07 -16.44 -3.09
N GLU A 15 -28.45 -15.25 -2.62
CA GLU A 15 -28.02 -14.75 -1.30
C GLU A 15 -28.47 -15.65 -0.14
N ASP A 16 -29.64 -16.24 -0.25
CA ASP A 16 -30.21 -17.20 0.69
C ASP A 16 -29.43 -18.51 0.73
N GLU A 17 -28.84 -18.95 -0.38
CA GLU A 17 -28.02 -20.17 -0.46
C GLU A 17 -26.56 -19.95 -0.03
N ARG A 18 -26.03 -18.72 -0.16
CA ARG A 18 -24.62 -18.42 0.13
C ARG A 18 -24.20 -18.82 1.54
N ARG A 19 -25.08 -18.63 2.53
CA ARG A 19 -24.79 -18.93 3.93
C ARG A 19 -24.63 -20.43 4.16
N ASP A 20 -25.50 -21.23 3.56
CA ASP A 20 -25.48 -22.69 3.69
C ASP A 20 -24.27 -23.27 2.95
N ILE A 21 -23.95 -22.75 1.75
CA ILE A 21 -22.75 -23.13 0.99
C ILE A 21 -21.48 -22.78 1.78
N ALA A 22 -21.40 -21.56 2.32
CA ALA A 22 -20.26 -21.14 3.14
C ALA A 22 -20.13 -22.00 4.41
N GLY A 23 -21.24 -22.44 5.00
CA GLY A 23 -21.26 -23.33 6.16
C GLY A 23 -20.75 -24.75 5.88
N GLN A 24 -20.79 -25.20 4.63
CA GLN A 24 -20.31 -26.53 4.20
C GLN A 24 -18.92 -26.49 3.55
N ALA A 25 -18.44 -25.30 3.18
CA ALA A 25 -17.15 -25.11 2.54
C ALA A 25 -16.00 -25.03 3.55
N PHE A 26 -14.79 -25.39 3.10
CA PHE A 26 -13.57 -25.00 3.79
C PHE A 26 -13.29 -23.53 3.50
N THR A 27 -13.56 -22.66 4.48
CA THR A 27 -13.47 -21.21 4.36
C THR A 27 -12.19 -20.69 5.01
N PHE A 28 -11.54 -19.74 4.35
CA PHE A 28 -10.37 -19.06 4.89
C PHE A 28 -10.36 -17.59 4.49
N MET A 29 -9.72 -16.77 5.31
CA MET A 29 -9.54 -15.34 5.06
C MET A 29 -8.14 -14.91 5.44
N PHE A 30 -7.57 -13.97 4.69
CA PHE A 30 -6.32 -13.32 5.00
C PHE A 30 -6.54 -11.85 5.30
N ALA A 31 -5.99 -11.38 6.41
CA ALA A 31 -5.89 -9.96 6.72
C ALA A 31 -4.43 -9.54 6.78
N ARG A 32 -4.17 -8.25 6.58
CA ARG A 32 -2.85 -7.64 6.76
C ARG A 32 -2.85 -6.79 8.02
N ASN A 33 -1.69 -6.63 8.65
CA ASN A 33 -1.54 -5.67 9.74
C ASN A 33 -2.10 -4.29 9.33
N PRO A 34 -3.03 -3.68 10.10
CA PRO A 34 -3.68 -2.43 9.73
C PRO A 34 -2.74 -1.26 9.44
N PHE A 35 -1.62 -1.16 10.16
CA PHE A 35 -0.62 -0.11 9.96
C PHE A 35 0.18 -0.33 8.68
N HIS A 36 0.63 -1.56 8.41
CA HIS A 36 1.27 -1.90 7.14
C HIS A 36 0.32 -1.73 5.95
N ARG A 37 -0.96 -2.06 6.12
CA ARG A 37 -1.99 -1.84 5.09
C ARG A 37 -2.16 -0.36 4.80
N MET A 38 -2.23 0.49 5.83
CA MET A 38 -2.33 1.95 5.67
C MET A 38 -1.13 2.51 4.90
N PHE A 39 0.09 2.12 5.28
CA PHE A 39 1.31 2.53 4.58
C PHE A 39 1.32 2.06 3.12
N SER A 40 0.99 0.80 2.86
CA SER A 40 0.92 0.25 1.50
C SER A 40 -0.13 0.97 0.65
N ALA A 41 -1.32 1.23 1.20
CA ALA A 41 -2.39 1.94 0.51
C ALA A 41 -1.95 3.37 0.15
N TYR A 42 -1.26 4.06 1.06
CA TYR A 42 -0.69 5.36 0.73
C TYR A 42 0.29 5.29 -0.46
N CYS A 43 1.26 4.39 -0.42
CA CYS A 43 2.25 4.24 -1.49
C CYS A 43 1.61 3.94 -2.85
N ASP A 44 0.63 3.02 -2.87
CA ASP A 44 0.03 2.52 -4.11
C ASP A 44 -1.09 3.40 -4.67
N LYS A 45 -1.76 4.17 -3.80
CA LYS A 45 -2.98 4.89 -4.18
C LYS A 45 -2.80 6.40 -4.24
N LEU A 46 -1.83 6.94 -3.51
CA LEU A 46 -1.64 8.39 -3.35
C LEU A 46 -0.26 8.87 -3.76
N PHE A 47 0.78 8.18 -3.28
CA PHE A 47 2.15 8.58 -3.56
C PHE A 47 2.49 8.33 -5.03
N MET A 48 2.42 7.07 -5.46
CA MET A 48 2.56 6.70 -6.86
C MET A 48 1.26 6.98 -7.61
N LEU A 49 1.38 7.48 -8.84
CA LEU A 49 0.22 7.80 -9.67
C LEU A 49 -0.52 6.52 -10.10
N ALA A 50 -1.78 6.41 -9.70
CA ALA A 50 -2.64 5.26 -9.93
C ALA A 50 -4.04 5.70 -10.40
N PRO A 51 -4.86 4.79 -10.97
CA PRO A 51 -6.14 5.14 -11.59
C PRO A 51 -7.12 5.94 -10.70
N GLN A 52 -7.06 5.72 -9.39
CA GLN A 52 -7.92 6.34 -8.38
C GLN A 52 -7.28 7.54 -7.68
N THR A 53 -6.01 7.87 -7.95
CA THR A 53 -5.25 8.88 -7.21
C THR A 53 -5.95 10.24 -7.19
N GLY A 54 -6.30 10.80 -8.35
CA GLY A 54 -6.97 12.11 -8.41
C GLY A 54 -8.31 12.15 -7.65
N PHE A 55 -9.07 11.06 -7.68
CA PHE A 55 -10.31 10.94 -6.92
C PHE A 55 -10.06 10.97 -5.41
N ILE A 56 -9.14 10.14 -4.91
CA ILE A 56 -8.82 10.07 -3.48
C ILE A 56 -8.24 11.40 -3.00
N VAL A 57 -7.31 11.99 -3.74
CA VAL A 57 -6.71 13.31 -3.46
C VAL A 57 -7.79 14.37 -3.29
N LYS A 58 -8.76 14.44 -4.22
CA LYS A 58 -9.89 15.37 -4.14
C LYS A 58 -10.71 15.16 -2.86
N HIS A 59 -10.94 13.91 -2.48
CA HIS A 59 -11.66 13.57 -1.25
C HIS A 59 -10.88 13.95 0.02
N ILE A 60 -9.58 13.69 0.06
CA ILE A 60 -8.69 14.09 1.16
C ILE A 60 -8.73 15.60 1.34
N ARG A 61 -8.53 16.37 0.27
CA ARG A 61 -8.55 17.83 0.35
C ARG A 61 -9.90 18.39 0.83
N LYS A 62 -10.99 17.78 0.38
CA LYS A 62 -12.33 18.13 0.84
C LYS A 62 -12.53 17.81 2.32
N SER A 63 -12.02 16.68 2.83
CA SER A 63 -12.11 16.35 4.27
C SER A 63 -11.25 17.29 5.11
N MET A 64 -10.02 17.59 4.68
CA MET A 64 -9.13 18.51 5.37
C MET A 64 -9.73 19.92 5.47
N ARG A 65 -10.28 20.45 4.36
CA ARG A 65 -10.96 21.75 4.36
C ARG A 65 -12.13 21.80 5.35
N ARG A 66 -12.90 20.72 5.45
CA ARG A 66 -14.04 20.63 6.39
C ARG A 66 -13.56 20.61 7.85
N GLU A 67 -12.56 19.80 8.16
CA GLU A 67 -12.01 19.69 9.51
C GLU A 67 -11.39 21.03 9.96
N GLN A 68 -10.69 21.73 9.07
CA GLN A 68 -10.12 23.04 9.38
C GLN A 68 -11.20 24.12 9.61
N LEU A 69 -12.24 24.18 8.75
CA LEU A 69 -13.37 25.10 8.95
C LEU A 69 -14.10 24.86 10.28
N GLN A 70 -14.15 23.61 10.76
CA GLN A 70 -14.72 23.27 12.06
C GLN A 70 -13.83 23.73 13.23
N ARG A 71 -12.49 23.73 13.07
CA ARG A 71 -11.54 24.13 14.11
C ARG A 71 -11.29 25.64 14.20
N GLN A 72 -11.25 26.35 13.06
CA GLN A 72 -10.86 27.77 12.98
C GLN A 72 -12.05 28.73 12.80
N GLY A 73 -13.26 28.20 12.62
CA GLY A 73 -14.43 29.00 12.25
C GLY A 73 -14.39 29.43 10.78
N ALA A 74 -15.54 29.84 10.24
CA ALA A 74 -15.73 30.09 8.81
C ALA A 74 -14.97 31.30 8.22
N GLY A 75 -14.18 32.02 9.04
CA GLY A 75 -13.58 33.32 8.69
C GLY A 75 -12.11 33.31 8.27
N GLU A 76 -11.34 32.27 8.61
CA GLU A 76 -9.90 32.23 8.30
C GLU A 76 -9.66 31.59 6.93
N ASN A 77 -9.56 32.43 5.89
CA ASN A 77 -9.27 32.01 4.52
C ASN A 77 -7.78 32.13 4.21
N PHE A 78 -7.04 31.03 4.24
CA PHE A 78 -6.16 30.57 3.14
C PHE A 78 -5.56 29.19 3.49
N ILE A 79 -5.96 28.14 2.77
CA ILE A 79 -5.33 26.81 2.88
C ILE A 79 -4.48 26.60 1.64
N TYR A 80 -3.16 26.71 1.79
CA TYR A 80 -2.24 26.23 0.76
C TYR A 80 -2.31 24.70 0.72
N MET A 81 -3.00 24.14 -0.27
CA MET A 81 -3.23 22.69 -0.43
C MET A 81 -2.10 21.97 -1.19
N GLY A 82 -0.96 22.65 -1.43
CA GLY A 82 0.16 22.13 -2.21
C GLY A 82 -0.18 21.85 -3.69
N PRO A 83 0.80 21.39 -4.49
CA PRO A 83 0.58 20.88 -5.85
C PRO A 83 -0.47 19.78 -5.89
N GLU A 84 -1.18 19.57 -7.01
CA GLU A 84 -2.40 18.75 -7.07
C GLU A 84 -2.24 17.36 -6.40
N TYR A 85 -1.11 16.69 -6.61
CA TYR A 85 -0.85 15.33 -6.14
C TYR A 85 0.10 15.23 -4.95
N ASN A 86 0.41 16.33 -4.27
CA ASN A 86 1.27 16.31 -3.09
C ASN A 86 0.43 16.10 -1.83
N ILE A 87 0.14 14.83 -1.51
CA ILE A 87 -0.52 14.42 -0.27
C ILE A 87 0.49 13.70 0.61
N THR A 88 0.66 14.18 1.84
CA THR A 88 1.54 13.56 2.84
C THR A 88 0.91 12.30 3.44
N PHE A 89 1.74 11.42 4.00
CA PHE A 89 1.23 10.24 4.71
C PHE A 89 0.31 10.60 5.88
N ALA A 90 0.62 11.67 6.63
CA ALA A 90 -0.22 12.15 7.73
C ALA A 90 -1.62 12.55 7.26
N GLN A 91 -1.72 13.35 6.19
CA GLN A 91 -3.00 13.73 5.60
C GLN A 91 -3.81 12.50 5.14
N ALA A 92 -3.13 11.51 4.55
CA ALA A 92 -3.76 10.27 4.13
C ALA A 92 -4.29 9.46 5.32
N LEU A 93 -3.51 9.36 6.40
CA LEU A 93 -3.89 8.63 7.61
C LEU A 93 -5.09 9.28 8.30
N VAL A 94 -5.09 10.62 8.45
CA VAL A 94 -6.24 11.35 9.01
C VAL A 94 -7.50 11.12 8.17
N HIS A 95 -7.37 11.17 6.84
CA HIS A 95 -8.48 10.85 5.95
C HIS A 95 -8.98 9.41 6.14
N ALA A 96 -8.06 8.44 6.21
CA ALA A 96 -8.39 7.02 6.34
C ALA A 96 -9.26 6.72 7.58
N ILE A 97 -9.05 7.43 8.69
CA ILE A 97 -9.85 7.28 9.92
C ILE A 97 -11.35 7.50 9.67
N GLN A 98 -11.69 8.45 8.78
CA GLN A 98 -13.07 8.85 8.48
C GLN A 98 -13.57 8.35 7.12
N SER A 99 -12.68 7.77 6.32
CA SER A 99 -12.98 7.39 4.96
C SER A 99 -13.87 6.16 4.89
N ARG A 100 -14.78 6.16 3.91
CA ARG A 100 -15.51 4.97 3.48
C ARG A 100 -14.92 4.39 2.19
N ASP A 101 -13.80 4.92 1.72
CA ASP A 101 -13.09 4.37 0.57
C ASP A 101 -12.62 2.94 0.91
N PRO A 102 -12.99 1.92 0.11
CA PRO A 102 -12.61 0.53 0.36
C PRO A 102 -11.11 0.31 0.54
N HIS A 103 -10.25 1.16 -0.05
CA HIS A 103 -8.80 1.06 0.09
C HIS A 103 -8.29 1.41 1.50
N PHE A 104 -9.05 2.22 2.25
CA PHE A 104 -8.72 2.65 3.60
C PHE A 104 -9.66 2.06 4.67
N LEU A 105 -10.80 1.51 4.26
CA LEU A 105 -11.79 0.90 5.14
C LEU A 105 -11.20 -0.26 5.95
N GLN A 106 -11.60 -0.41 7.21
CA GLN A 106 -11.21 -1.54 8.05
C GLN A 106 -11.63 -2.88 7.41
N ILE A 107 -10.79 -3.90 7.54
CA ILE A 107 -11.06 -5.24 6.99
C ILE A 107 -12.30 -5.85 7.64
N SER A 108 -12.50 -5.63 8.95
CA SER A 108 -13.69 -6.08 9.66
C SER A 108 -14.98 -5.49 9.09
N LYS A 109 -14.92 -4.30 8.50
CA LYS A 109 -16.09 -3.66 7.86
C LYS A 109 -16.22 -4.05 6.39
N GLN A 110 -15.11 -4.25 5.71
CA GLN A 110 -15.10 -4.55 4.28
C GLN A 110 -15.54 -6.00 4.01
N CYS A 111 -15.11 -6.94 4.84
CA CYS A 111 -15.33 -8.38 4.63
C CYS A 111 -16.37 -8.99 5.58
N ASN A 112 -16.87 -8.21 6.54
CA ASN A 112 -17.76 -8.63 7.63
C ASN A 112 -17.47 -10.05 8.15
N PRO A 113 -16.25 -10.31 8.67
CA PRO A 113 -15.80 -11.66 8.96
C PRO A 113 -16.61 -12.35 10.07
N CYS A 114 -17.42 -11.61 10.82
CA CYS A 114 -18.30 -12.14 11.86
C CYS A 114 -19.49 -12.95 11.30
N ASP A 115 -19.83 -12.80 10.02
CA ASP A 115 -20.97 -13.51 9.42
C ASP A 115 -20.62 -14.93 8.94
N ILE A 116 -19.31 -15.23 8.82
CA ILE A 116 -18.79 -16.50 8.30
C ILE A 116 -17.92 -17.14 9.36
N ASN A 117 -18.17 -18.41 9.67
CA ASN A 117 -17.33 -19.18 10.58
C ASN A 117 -16.10 -19.72 9.84
N PHE A 118 -15.06 -18.89 9.72
CA PHE A 118 -13.84 -19.23 9.00
C PHE A 118 -13.09 -20.39 9.65
N ASN A 119 -12.67 -21.37 8.83
CA ASN A 119 -11.78 -22.44 9.30
C ASN A 119 -10.34 -21.95 9.52
N VAL A 120 -9.91 -20.94 8.77
CA VAL A 120 -8.58 -20.33 8.88
C VAL A 120 -8.66 -18.81 8.77
N LEU A 121 -8.14 -18.11 9.77
CA LEU A 121 -7.86 -16.67 9.74
C LEU A 121 -6.34 -16.48 9.64
N GLY A 122 -5.85 -16.37 8.40
CA GLY A 122 -4.44 -16.18 8.10
C GLY A 122 -4.00 -14.72 8.12
N ARG A 123 -2.69 -14.51 8.20
CA ARG A 123 -2.07 -13.18 8.12
C ARG A 123 -1.24 -13.08 6.86
N MET A 124 -1.21 -11.91 6.22
CA MET A 124 -0.37 -11.70 5.03
C MET A 124 1.11 -11.91 5.34
N GLU A 125 1.54 -11.64 6.57
CA GLU A 125 2.90 -11.80 7.06
C GLU A 125 3.30 -13.28 7.23
N SER A 126 2.33 -14.19 7.39
CA SER A 126 2.51 -15.65 7.49
C SER A 126 1.90 -16.40 6.30
N LEU A 127 1.72 -15.71 5.16
CA LEU A 127 1.01 -16.25 3.99
C LEU A 127 1.61 -17.57 3.50
N ASP A 128 2.93 -17.75 3.62
CA ASP A 128 3.63 -18.98 3.24
C ASP A 128 3.22 -20.18 4.10
N ILE A 129 3.29 -20.04 5.42
CA ILE A 129 2.95 -21.08 6.39
C ILE A 129 1.44 -21.35 6.36
N ASP A 130 0.64 -20.29 6.32
CA ASP A 130 -0.83 -20.38 6.30
C ASP A 130 -1.32 -21.06 5.00
N SER A 131 -0.69 -20.76 3.86
CA SER A 131 -1.00 -21.42 2.58
C SER A 131 -0.66 -22.91 2.62
N ARG A 132 0.47 -23.30 3.25
CA ARG A 132 0.84 -24.72 3.46
C ARG A 132 -0.19 -25.46 4.29
N TYR A 133 -0.65 -24.84 5.37
CA TYR A 133 -1.68 -25.42 6.20
C TYR A 133 -2.99 -25.62 5.42
N ILE A 134 -3.47 -24.58 4.71
CA ILE A 134 -4.69 -24.63 3.91
C ILE A 134 -4.60 -25.73 2.84
N LEU A 135 -3.52 -25.78 2.06
CA LEU A 135 -3.35 -26.77 1.00
C LEU A 135 -3.26 -28.20 1.56
N THR A 136 -2.68 -28.37 2.74
CA THR A 136 -2.69 -29.67 3.44
C THR A 136 -4.10 -30.08 3.85
N LYS A 137 -4.90 -29.16 4.41
CA LYS A 137 -6.30 -29.44 4.76
C LYS A 137 -7.18 -29.76 3.56
N LEU A 138 -6.83 -29.23 2.38
CA LEU A 138 -7.52 -29.52 1.11
C LEU A 138 -7.00 -30.78 0.40
N ASN A 139 -6.06 -31.56 0.99
CA ASN A 139 -5.39 -32.67 0.33
C ASN A 139 -4.75 -32.25 -1.01
N ARG A 140 -4.06 -31.10 -1.01
CA ARG A 140 -3.38 -30.47 -2.15
C ARG A 140 -1.93 -30.06 -1.82
N SER A 141 -1.30 -30.69 -0.83
CA SER A 141 0.09 -30.40 -0.42
C SER A 141 1.09 -30.47 -1.58
N HIS A 142 0.84 -31.33 -2.58
CA HIS A 142 1.69 -31.47 -3.77
C HIS A 142 1.88 -30.17 -4.58
N ILE A 143 0.96 -29.20 -4.47
CA ILE A 143 1.11 -27.88 -5.12
C ILE A 143 2.35 -27.15 -4.61
N MET A 144 2.80 -27.47 -3.39
CA MET A 144 3.89 -26.79 -2.71
C MET A 144 5.23 -27.50 -2.80
N GLU A 145 5.27 -28.72 -3.35
CA GLU A 145 6.48 -29.55 -3.45
C GLU A 145 7.56 -28.91 -4.35
N ASN A 146 7.20 -27.93 -5.19
CA ASN A 146 8.12 -27.31 -6.17
C ASN A 146 8.24 -25.78 -6.11
N THR A 147 7.57 -25.07 -5.18
CA THR A 147 7.22 -23.66 -5.47
C THR A 147 7.44 -22.66 -4.34
N MET A 148 8.34 -22.87 -3.39
CA MET A 148 8.59 -21.84 -2.38
C MET A 148 10.07 -21.62 -2.07
N GLU A 149 10.51 -20.42 -2.45
CA GLU A 149 11.73 -19.74 -2.00
C GLU A 149 13.07 -20.18 -2.60
N CYS A 150 13.12 -20.53 -3.90
CA CYS A 150 14.37 -20.40 -4.63
C CYS A 150 14.61 -18.93 -5.04
N ASP A 151 15.87 -18.55 -5.24
CA ASP A 151 16.24 -17.19 -5.62
C ASP A 151 15.63 -16.80 -6.99
N GLU A 152 15.55 -17.73 -7.93
CA GLU A 152 14.92 -17.52 -9.24
C GLU A 152 13.45 -17.11 -9.13
N PHE A 153 12.68 -17.73 -8.23
CA PHE A 153 11.28 -17.37 -8.00
C PHE A 153 11.15 -15.97 -7.39
N ARG A 154 12.03 -15.62 -6.45
CA ARG A 154 12.06 -14.29 -5.83
C ARG A 154 12.38 -13.22 -6.87
N GLU A 155 13.36 -13.48 -7.73
CA GLU A 155 13.77 -12.62 -8.82
C GLU A 155 12.64 -12.41 -9.83
N SER A 156 12.02 -13.50 -10.29
CA SER A 156 10.87 -13.43 -11.21
C SER A 156 9.70 -12.64 -10.64
N ARG A 157 9.38 -12.85 -9.36
CA ARG A 157 8.34 -12.08 -8.66
C ARG A 157 8.69 -10.60 -8.59
N ASP A 158 9.92 -10.29 -8.21
CA ASP A 158 10.35 -8.90 -8.02
C ASP A 158 10.41 -8.14 -9.37
N GLN A 159 10.85 -8.80 -10.45
CA GLN A 159 10.75 -8.31 -11.81
C GLN A 159 9.27 -8.06 -12.20
N GLY A 160 8.39 -9.02 -11.94
CA GLY A 160 6.96 -8.87 -12.21
C GLY A 160 6.32 -7.70 -11.46
N ILE A 161 6.79 -7.40 -10.25
CA ILE A 161 6.36 -6.21 -9.50
C ILE A 161 6.82 -4.93 -10.20
N ILE A 162 8.08 -4.85 -10.66
CA ILE A 162 8.58 -3.68 -11.41
C ILE A 162 7.75 -3.47 -12.67
N GLU A 163 7.54 -4.53 -13.45
CA GLU A 163 6.72 -4.50 -14.66
C GLU A 163 5.29 -3.99 -14.39
N GLU A 164 4.61 -4.50 -13.36
CA GLU A 164 3.26 -4.05 -12.99
C GLU A 164 3.23 -2.56 -12.64
N LEU A 165 4.16 -2.10 -11.82
CA LEU A 165 4.22 -0.71 -11.37
C LEU A 165 4.47 0.25 -12.55
N VAL A 166 5.39 -0.11 -13.46
CA VAL A 166 5.68 0.69 -14.65
C VAL A 166 4.48 0.69 -15.61
N GLN A 167 3.89 -0.47 -15.89
CA GLN A 167 2.69 -0.54 -16.74
C GLN A 167 1.55 0.30 -16.17
N ARG A 168 1.33 0.23 -14.85
CA ARG A 168 0.31 0.98 -14.16
C ARG A 168 0.50 2.48 -14.31
N VAL A 169 1.68 3.04 -14.04
CA VAL A 169 1.91 4.49 -14.16
C VAL A 169 1.73 4.97 -15.61
N PHE A 170 2.23 4.23 -16.60
CA PHE A 170 2.04 4.58 -18.01
C PHE A 170 0.57 4.47 -18.45
N SER A 171 -0.19 3.52 -17.92
CA SER A 171 -1.63 3.39 -18.20
C SER A 171 -2.43 4.60 -17.72
N VAL A 172 -2.00 5.21 -16.61
CA VAL A 172 -2.66 6.38 -16.04
C VAL A 172 -2.24 7.64 -16.79
N LEU A 173 -0.96 7.81 -17.10
CA LEU A 173 -0.44 8.94 -17.88
C LEU A 173 -1.03 9.04 -19.30
N LYS A 174 -1.47 7.93 -19.89
CA LYS A 174 -2.19 7.93 -21.19
C LYS A 174 -3.57 8.60 -21.11
N ARG A 175 -4.13 8.79 -19.91
CA ARG A 175 -5.44 9.40 -19.71
C ARG A 175 -5.31 10.92 -19.79
N LYS A 176 -6.08 11.57 -20.68
CA LYS A 176 -6.02 13.01 -20.99
C LYS A 176 -6.30 13.97 -19.81
N LYS A 177 -6.52 13.48 -18.59
CA LYS A 177 -6.93 14.29 -17.42
C LYS A 177 -5.84 14.44 -16.36
N GLU A 178 -4.70 13.79 -16.51
CA GLU A 178 -3.67 13.83 -15.45
C GLU A 178 -2.76 15.04 -15.61
N GLU A 179 -2.69 15.87 -14.57
CA GLU A 179 -1.87 17.09 -14.55
C GLU A 179 -0.39 16.82 -14.19
N MET A 180 -0.06 15.62 -13.71
CA MET A 180 1.31 15.24 -13.36
C MET A 180 2.15 14.94 -14.61
N SER A 181 3.27 15.65 -14.78
CA SER A 181 4.28 15.35 -15.82
C SER A 181 4.79 13.92 -15.70
N LYS A 182 5.15 13.30 -16.83
CA LYS A 182 5.68 11.93 -16.86
C LYS A 182 6.95 11.80 -16.06
N PHE A 183 7.86 12.78 -16.11
CA PHE A 183 9.06 12.80 -15.27
C PHE A 183 8.74 12.63 -13.77
N LYS A 184 7.89 13.50 -13.20
CA LYS A 184 7.49 13.42 -11.78
C LYS A 184 6.86 12.08 -11.43
N ALA A 185 5.97 11.56 -12.29
CA ALA A 185 5.34 10.28 -12.08
C ALA A 185 6.36 9.13 -12.05
N LEU A 186 7.35 9.15 -12.93
CA LEU A 186 8.42 8.14 -12.99
C LEU A 186 9.39 8.24 -11.80
N VAL A 187 9.73 9.44 -11.34
CA VAL A 187 10.54 9.64 -10.13
C VAL A 187 9.82 9.06 -8.90
N ARG A 188 8.51 9.32 -8.75
CA ARG A 188 7.72 8.73 -7.66
C ARG A 188 7.61 7.21 -7.77
N THR A 189 7.46 6.66 -8.98
CA THR A 189 7.50 5.21 -9.22
C THR A 189 8.86 4.61 -8.82
N TRP A 190 9.97 5.26 -9.17
CA TRP A 190 11.30 4.85 -8.74
C TRP A 190 11.45 4.87 -7.22
N LYS A 191 10.90 5.91 -6.57
CA LYS A 191 10.88 5.99 -5.10
C LYS A 191 10.03 4.87 -4.47
N VAL A 192 8.98 4.38 -5.13
CA VAL A 192 8.27 3.17 -4.70
C VAL A 192 9.14 1.92 -4.82
N PHE A 193 10.04 1.83 -5.80
CA PHE A 193 11.02 0.74 -5.84
C PHE A 193 11.93 0.77 -4.61
N HIS A 194 12.38 1.96 -4.18
CA HIS A 194 13.10 2.13 -2.92
C HIS A 194 12.25 1.71 -1.72
N ILE A 195 11.02 2.20 -1.61
CA ILE A 195 10.11 1.89 -0.49
C ILE A 195 9.84 0.37 -0.38
N ARG A 196 9.71 -0.32 -1.51
CA ARG A 196 9.48 -1.78 -1.55
C ARG A 196 10.77 -2.59 -1.40
N GLY A 197 11.93 -1.94 -1.24
CA GLY A 197 13.22 -2.59 -1.17
C GLY A 197 13.60 -3.31 -2.47
N LEU A 198 13.00 -2.98 -3.62
CA LEU A 198 13.32 -3.55 -4.92
C LEU A 198 14.61 -2.95 -5.49
N VAL A 199 14.80 -1.65 -5.24
CA VAL A 199 15.99 -0.89 -5.64
C VAL A 199 16.63 -0.30 -4.37
N ARG A 200 17.95 -0.36 -4.25
CA ARG A 200 18.69 0.24 -3.11
C ARG A 200 18.58 1.78 -3.12
N ASP A 201 18.49 2.39 -1.93
CA ASP A 201 18.26 3.84 -1.74
C ASP A 201 19.25 4.77 -2.47
N ASP A 202 20.49 4.32 -2.65
CA ASP A 202 21.57 5.09 -3.28
C ASP A 202 21.57 5.00 -4.82
N ILE A 203 20.75 4.14 -5.40
CA ILE A 203 20.55 4.08 -6.83
C ILE A 203 19.48 5.10 -7.20
N SER A 204 19.92 6.31 -7.57
CA SER A 204 19.05 7.41 -7.98
C SER A 204 18.28 7.12 -9.28
N PHE A 205 17.21 7.87 -9.52
CA PHE A 205 16.48 7.82 -10.78
C PHE A 205 17.42 8.21 -11.94
N PRO A 206 17.62 7.37 -12.96
CA PRO A 206 18.76 7.50 -13.87
C PRO A 206 18.50 8.37 -15.10
N LEU A 207 17.32 9.01 -15.22
CA LEU A 207 16.95 9.79 -16.41
C LEU A 207 16.78 11.27 -16.08
N SER A 208 17.26 12.13 -16.98
CA SER A 208 16.92 13.55 -17.00
C SER A 208 15.44 13.77 -17.31
N VAL A 209 14.96 15.00 -17.11
CA VAL A 209 13.58 15.40 -17.45
C VAL A 209 13.26 15.08 -18.92
N ALA A 210 14.13 15.46 -19.86
CA ALA A 210 13.90 15.26 -21.30
C ALA A 210 13.89 13.77 -21.70
N GLU A 211 14.75 12.95 -21.09
CA GLU A 211 14.78 11.51 -21.34
C GLU A 211 13.54 10.81 -20.77
N ALA A 212 13.11 11.19 -19.56
CA ALA A 212 11.94 10.62 -18.91
C ALA A 212 10.64 10.91 -19.69
N GLU A 213 10.49 12.11 -20.25
CA GLU A 213 9.33 12.47 -21.08
C GLU A 213 9.24 11.57 -22.34
N ASN A 214 10.38 11.15 -22.90
CA ASN A 214 10.43 10.27 -24.07
C ASN A 214 10.53 8.77 -23.75
N ALA A 215 10.69 8.38 -22.48
CA ALA A 215 10.93 6.99 -22.10
C ALA A 215 9.75 6.06 -22.41
N SER A 216 10.03 4.84 -22.87
CA SER A 216 9.00 3.81 -23.06
C SER A 216 8.80 2.96 -21.79
N VAL A 217 7.72 2.18 -21.75
CA VAL A 217 7.52 1.18 -20.69
C VAL A 217 8.71 0.22 -20.60
N SER A 218 9.16 -0.33 -21.75
CA SER A 218 10.31 -1.24 -21.81
C SER A 218 11.55 -0.61 -21.19
N ARG A 219 11.85 0.65 -21.57
CA ARG A 219 13.04 1.35 -21.08
C ARG A 219 13.03 1.51 -19.56
N ILE A 220 11.92 1.90 -18.96
CA ILE A 220 11.82 2.08 -17.51
C ILE A 220 11.87 0.73 -16.79
N THR A 221 11.22 -0.30 -17.33
CA THR A 221 11.29 -1.66 -16.80
C THR A 221 12.73 -2.18 -16.80
N GLU A 222 13.44 -2.09 -17.92
CA GLU A 222 14.85 -2.51 -18.06
C GLU A 222 15.75 -1.81 -17.04
N LEU A 223 15.59 -0.50 -16.86
CA LEU A 223 16.35 0.27 -15.87
C LEU A 223 16.04 -0.18 -14.44
N GLY A 224 14.77 -0.41 -14.12
CA GLY A 224 14.33 -0.89 -12.81
C GLY A 224 14.88 -2.28 -12.50
N VAL A 225 14.76 -3.22 -13.44
CA VAL A 225 15.27 -4.60 -13.31
C VAL A 225 16.80 -4.60 -13.19
N ALA A 226 17.50 -3.82 -14.01
CA ALA A 226 18.96 -3.68 -13.90
C ALA A 226 19.39 -3.11 -12.53
N ALA A 227 18.63 -2.16 -11.97
CA ALA A 227 18.88 -1.64 -10.63
C ALA A 227 18.54 -2.67 -9.52
N MET A 228 17.50 -3.47 -9.72
CA MET A 228 17.10 -4.55 -8.82
C MET A 228 18.19 -5.62 -8.68
N HIS A 229 18.81 -6.08 -9.78
CA HIS A 229 19.92 -7.04 -9.70
C HIS A 229 21.16 -6.52 -8.96
N ARG A 230 21.33 -5.19 -8.89
CA ARG A 230 22.40 -4.54 -8.13
C ARG A 230 21.99 -4.19 -6.70
N SER A 231 20.78 -4.57 -6.28
CA SER A 231 20.27 -4.27 -4.95
C SER A 231 20.71 -5.31 -3.93
N GLY A 232 20.76 -4.90 -2.67
CA GLY A 232 21.35 -5.69 -1.59
C GLY A 232 20.63 -7.00 -1.26
N THR A 233 21.16 -7.69 -0.27
CA THR A 233 20.63 -8.93 0.30
C THR A 233 19.18 -8.79 0.79
N PRO A 234 18.43 -9.90 0.93
CA PRO A 234 17.07 -9.87 1.49
C PRO A 234 16.96 -9.14 2.84
N ALA A 235 17.98 -9.25 3.70
CA ALA A 235 18.04 -8.56 4.99
C ALA A 235 18.14 -7.04 4.84
N GLU A 236 19.02 -6.55 3.96
CA GLU A 236 19.15 -5.11 3.67
C GLU A 236 17.87 -4.54 3.06
N ARG A 237 17.24 -5.30 2.15
CA ARG A 237 15.96 -4.93 1.53
C ARG A 237 14.84 -4.84 2.57
N LEU A 238 14.78 -5.78 3.51
CA LEU A 238 13.82 -5.76 4.62
C LEU A 238 14.05 -4.54 5.53
N ALA A 239 15.30 -4.27 5.89
CA ALA A 239 15.67 -3.11 6.70
C ALA A 239 15.30 -1.78 6.01
N GLN A 240 15.50 -1.69 4.68
CA GLN A 240 15.10 -0.51 3.91
C GLN A 240 13.58 -0.30 3.92
N ARG A 241 12.79 -1.37 3.76
CA ARG A 241 11.32 -1.30 3.85
C ARG A 241 10.86 -0.84 5.23
N ASP A 242 11.45 -1.39 6.29
CA ASP A 242 11.17 -1.04 7.68
C ASP A 242 11.52 0.42 7.98
N LYS A 243 12.66 0.91 7.46
CA LYS A 243 13.06 2.32 7.53
C LYS A 243 11.97 3.24 6.96
N TYR A 244 11.49 3.00 5.74
CA TYR A 244 10.45 3.85 5.14
C TYR A 244 9.11 3.78 5.89
N TYR A 245 8.74 2.59 6.34
CA TYR A 245 7.54 2.41 7.18
C TYR A 245 7.61 3.25 8.45
N LYS A 246 8.74 3.18 9.18
CA LYS A 246 8.96 3.98 10.40
C LYS A 246 8.99 5.48 10.10
N GLN A 247 9.70 5.91 9.06
CA GLN A 247 9.74 7.32 8.65
C GLN A 247 8.34 7.86 8.33
N ALA A 248 7.49 7.07 7.67
CA ALA A 248 6.12 7.46 7.38
C ALA A 248 5.34 7.73 8.67
N PHE A 249 5.37 6.79 9.62
CA PHE A 249 4.67 6.96 10.87
C PHE A 249 5.27 8.03 11.78
N ARG A 250 6.58 8.31 11.70
CA ARG A 250 7.20 9.46 12.39
C ARG A 250 6.68 10.80 11.90
N SER A 251 6.16 10.89 10.68
CA SER A 251 5.61 12.14 10.14
C SER A 251 4.17 12.46 10.56
N VAL A 252 3.57 11.71 11.49
CA VAL A 252 2.14 11.80 11.86
C VAL A 252 2.02 12.14 13.33
N SER A 253 1.07 12.97 13.78
CA SER A 253 1.01 13.26 15.21
C SER A 253 0.67 12.06 16.08
N LEU A 254 1.19 12.03 17.31
CA LEU A 254 0.86 10.96 18.25
C LEU A 254 -0.66 10.90 18.48
N ALA A 255 -1.33 12.05 18.59
CA ALA A 255 -2.79 12.15 18.65
C ALA A 255 -3.47 11.46 17.45
N ASP A 256 -2.97 11.65 16.23
CA ASP A 256 -3.56 11.07 15.03
C ASP A 256 -3.31 9.57 14.90
N ILE A 257 -2.14 9.10 15.30
CA ILE A 257 -1.84 7.67 15.38
C ILE A 257 -2.73 6.99 16.42
N LEU A 258 -2.94 7.61 17.58
CA LEU A 258 -3.87 7.12 18.60
C LEU A 258 -5.32 7.09 18.08
N ARG A 259 -5.75 8.11 17.32
CA ARG A 259 -7.05 8.11 16.63
C ARG A 259 -7.14 6.94 15.63
N PHE A 260 -6.07 6.69 14.88
CA PHE A 260 -5.99 5.58 13.94
C PHE A 260 -6.07 4.21 14.64
N SER A 261 -5.29 3.97 15.70
CA SER A 261 -5.36 2.74 16.52
C SER A 261 -6.76 2.45 17.03
N ARG A 262 -7.46 3.46 17.54
CA ARG A 262 -8.86 3.32 17.95
C ARG A 262 -9.76 2.92 16.78
N SER A 263 -9.53 3.48 15.59
CA SER A 263 -10.34 3.17 14.40
C SER A 263 -10.14 1.73 13.90
N VAL A 264 -8.97 1.12 14.11
CA VAL A 264 -8.63 -0.24 13.65
C VAL A 264 -8.63 -1.30 14.77
N THR A 265 -9.12 -0.95 15.97
CA THR A 265 -9.11 -1.86 17.13
C THR A 265 -9.84 -3.18 16.87
N SER A 266 -10.95 -3.16 16.13
CA SER A 266 -11.65 -4.38 15.75
C SER A 266 -10.79 -5.29 14.86
N ASP A 267 -10.09 -4.74 13.86
CA ASP A 267 -9.19 -5.50 13.00
C ASP A 267 -8.04 -6.10 13.83
N CYS A 268 -7.42 -5.32 14.71
CA CYS A 268 -6.36 -5.83 15.58
C CYS A 268 -6.81 -7.03 16.42
N ARG A 269 -7.99 -6.92 17.05
CA ARG A 269 -8.53 -7.98 17.92
C ARG A 269 -8.92 -9.21 17.13
N LEU A 270 -9.59 -9.05 15.99
CA LEU A 270 -10.06 -10.16 15.16
C LEU A 270 -8.90 -10.96 14.56
N PHE A 271 -7.81 -10.29 14.16
CA PHE A 271 -6.70 -10.91 13.44
C PHE A 271 -5.42 -11.04 14.25
N GLY A 272 -5.47 -10.75 15.56
CA GLY A 272 -4.33 -10.92 16.47
C GLY A 272 -3.14 -10.01 16.17
N TYR A 273 -3.40 -8.76 15.75
CA TYR A 273 -2.35 -7.75 15.58
C TYR A 273 -2.19 -6.87 16.82
N ASP A 274 -0.97 -6.39 17.04
CA ASP A 274 -0.73 -5.31 17.99
C ASP A 274 -1.32 -4.00 17.45
N CYS A 275 -2.16 -3.38 18.28
CA CYS A 275 -2.81 -2.11 17.96
C CYS A 275 -1.99 -0.90 18.43
N TYR A 276 -0.91 -1.14 19.19
CA TYR A 276 0.04 -0.16 19.68
C TYR A 276 1.48 -0.63 19.43
N PRO A 277 1.86 -0.93 18.17
CA PRO A 277 3.15 -1.50 17.83
C PRO A 277 4.31 -0.65 18.36
N ALA A 278 5.22 -1.28 19.10
CA ALA A 278 6.33 -0.61 19.76
C ALA A 278 7.20 0.18 18.78
N GLU A 279 7.39 -0.30 17.55
CA GLU A 279 8.15 0.37 16.50
C GLU A 279 7.56 1.72 16.04
N ILE A 280 6.29 2.00 16.34
CA ILE A 280 5.61 3.27 16.06
C ILE A 280 5.51 4.16 17.30
N TYR A 281 5.35 3.55 18.47
CA TYR A 281 4.99 4.24 19.72
C TYR A 281 6.16 4.45 20.69
N HIS A 282 7.18 3.60 20.68
CA HIS A 282 8.25 3.63 21.67
C HIS A 282 9.01 4.95 21.62
N GLY A 283 9.08 5.64 22.77
CA GLY A 283 9.82 6.89 22.93
C GLY A 283 9.19 8.11 22.27
N ARG A 284 7.96 8.02 21.76
CA ARG A 284 7.28 9.11 21.05
C ARG A 284 6.50 10.02 21.98
N GLN A 285 6.57 11.33 21.75
CA GLN A 285 5.76 12.36 22.40
C GLN A 285 4.97 13.17 21.35
N GLU A 286 3.95 13.90 21.80
CA GLU A 286 3.21 14.83 20.94
C GLU A 286 4.13 16.00 20.55
N GLY A 287 4.20 16.35 19.26
CA GLY A 287 5.12 17.37 18.77
C GLY A 287 6.44 16.83 18.21
N ASP A 288 6.70 15.53 18.33
CA ASP A 288 7.90 14.86 17.79
C ASP A 288 7.78 14.52 16.29
N GLU A 289 6.79 15.08 15.59
CA GLU A 289 6.55 14.72 14.20
C GLU A 289 7.68 15.20 13.30
N GLU A 290 8.29 14.26 12.57
CA GLU A 290 9.35 14.56 11.61
C GLU A 290 8.76 14.99 10.26
N ASP A 291 9.49 15.82 9.49
CA ASP A 291 9.08 16.11 8.11
C ASP A 291 9.12 14.82 7.27
N ASN A 292 8.13 14.62 6.40
CA ASN A 292 8.04 13.41 5.58
C ASN A 292 9.00 13.50 4.39
N ILE A 293 10.28 13.24 4.66
CA ILE A 293 11.36 13.46 3.69
C ILE A 293 11.26 12.60 2.44
N PHE A 294 10.60 11.44 2.49
CA PHE A 294 10.51 10.57 1.32
C PHE A 294 9.30 10.84 0.43
N SER A 295 8.27 11.49 0.99
CA SER A 295 6.98 11.67 0.32
C SER A 295 6.67 13.12 -0.06
N ASN A 296 7.44 14.07 0.44
CA ASN A 296 7.29 15.49 0.13
C ASN A 296 8.06 15.83 -1.15
N ASP A 297 7.33 16.34 -2.15
CA ASP A 297 7.88 16.75 -3.45
C ASP A 297 9.09 17.67 -3.32
N LYS A 298 9.20 18.46 -2.25
CA LYS A 298 10.38 19.28 -1.94
C LYS A 298 11.67 18.47 -1.98
N TYR A 299 11.70 17.28 -1.39
CA TYR A 299 12.90 16.45 -1.28
C TYR A 299 13.03 15.42 -2.39
N ILE A 300 11.91 15.02 -2.99
CA ILE A 300 11.88 13.97 -4.02
C ILE A 300 12.60 14.43 -5.29
N TYR A 301 12.51 15.72 -5.61
CA TYR A 301 13.07 16.27 -6.83
C TYR A 301 14.37 17.08 -6.60
N ASP A 302 14.86 17.13 -5.36
CA ASP A 302 16.10 17.84 -5.03
C ASP A 302 17.26 17.27 -5.86
N GLY A 303 17.93 18.15 -6.61
CA GLY A 303 19.03 17.77 -7.51
C GLY A 303 18.63 17.04 -8.80
N LEU A 304 17.32 16.88 -9.06
CA LEU A 304 16.79 16.24 -10.28
C LEU A 304 16.09 17.22 -11.24
N ILE A 305 15.68 18.41 -10.76
CA ILE A 305 15.03 19.48 -11.53
C ILE A 305 15.99 20.66 -11.73
#